data_AF-A0A7W4CRS3-F1
#
_entry.id   AF-A0A7W4CRS3-F1
#
_cell.length_a   1.000
_cell.length_b   1.000
_cell.length_c   1.000
_cell.angle_alpha   90.00
_cell.angle_beta   90.00
_cell.angle_gamma   90.00
#
_symmetry.space_group_name_H-M   'P 1'
#
loop_
_entity.id
_entity.type
_entity.pdbx_description
1 polymer ?
#
loop_
_entity_poly.entity_id
_entity_poly.type
_entity_poly.pdbx_seq_one_letter_code
_entity_poly.pdbx_strand_id
1 'polypeptide(L)'
;MVLAAHHPLREEDPPKVGGFWLDARLTATPAGTTFVAHEDGGDSVMLLLLSEGAARDAAARARFSGEINAMHIDTVVARGGEDQDDGRTAVRYRSEDDDPHLAHLLPLAPWAALAFDGTLAAVEEADRVLRAVDLSMAPPLSQPAGPDYRLHWIDKTGHGATRLWPLAWPGRRDRASWITILVSFLVMALLSALALLMAILAFQNQPPVDAPPPIPSPAEGSGEGSGSPDPASASPQSGEPQSGEPSSPSPGSDGGPYSDSPSMEVPSDGESGPGGPSVNPKL
;
A
#
# COMPACT_ATOMS: atom_id res chain seq x y z
N MET A 1 6.49 7.10 30.96
CA MET A 1 6.10 7.54 29.61
C MET A 1 4.89 6.73 29.20
N VAL A 2 3.75 7.39 28.94
CA VAL A 2 2.52 6.69 28.51
C VAL A 2 2.56 6.60 26.98
N LEU A 3 2.40 5.38 26.47
CA LEU A 3 2.41 5.11 25.03
C LEU A 3 1.02 5.35 24.44
N ALA A 4 0.99 5.79 23.19
CA ALA A 4 -0.25 5.98 22.44
C ALA A 4 -0.94 4.64 22.13
N ALA A 5 -2.28 4.63 22.21
CA ALA A 5 -3.08 3.51 21.74
C ALA A 5 -3.08 3.47 20.21
N HIS A 6 -2.96 2.27 19.65
CA HIS A 6 -3.00 2.03 18.20
C HIS A 6 -4.28 1.27 17.86
N HIS A 7 -5.05 1.80 16.92
CA HIS A 7 -6.28 1.21 16.42
C HIS A 7 -6.06 0.66 15.01
N PRO A 8 -6.70 -0.46 14.65
CA PRO A 8 -6.58 -1.01 13.30
C PRO A 8 -7.09 -0.02 12.25
N LEU A 9 -6.47 -0.06 11.06
CA LEU A 9 -7.00 0.60 9.88
C LEU A 9 -8.33 -0.03 9.48
N ARG A 10 -9.21 0.79 8.92
CA ARG A 10 -10.50 0.41 8.37
C ARG A 10 -10.39 0.21 6.86
N GLU A 11 -11.42 -0.36 6.26
CA GLU A 11 -11.45 -0.62 4.83
C GLU A 11 -11.50 0.67 4.00
N GLU A 12 -12.14 1.71 4.55
CA GLU A 12 -12.21 3.04 3.94
C GLU A 12 -10.92 3.86 4.08
N ASP A 13 -9.94 3.42 4.87
CA ASP A 13 -8.67 4.14 5.03
C ASP A 13 -7.83 4.04 3.76
N PRO A 14 -7.23 5.14 3.28
CA PRO A 14 -6.29 5.07 2.18
C PRO A 14 -5.06 4.24 2.59
N PRO A 15 -4.53 3.37 1.72
CA PRO A 15 -3.33 2.59 2.06
C PRO A 15 -2.08 3.48 2.21
N LYS A 16 -2.06 4.62 1.51
CA LYS A 16 -0.95 5.55 1.46
C LYS A 16 -1.48 6.97 1.28
N VAL A 17 -0.81 7.95 1.88
CA VAL A 17 -1.07 9.38 1.71
C VAL A 17 0.24 10.07 1.36
N GLY A 18 0.31 10.72 0.20
CA GLY A 18 1.55 11.23 -0.37
C GLY A 18 2.63 10.14 -0.44
N GLY A 19 3.73 10.36 0.25
CA GLY A 19 4.86 9.42 0.38
C GLY A 19 4.72 8.36 1.48
N PHE A 20 3.69 8.40 2.33
CA PHE A 20 3.64 7.66 3.59
C PHE A 20 2.61 6.53 3.59
N TRP A 21 3.04 5.32 3.93
CA TRP A 21 2.18 4.15 4.14
C TRP A 21 1.52 4.21 5.50
N LEU A 22 0.20 4.03 5.55
CA LEU A 22 -0.54 4.05 6.82
C LEU A 22 -0.44 2.68 7.51
N ASP A 23 -0.28 2.70 8.83
CA ASP A 23 -0.08 1.50 9.62
C ASP A 23 -1.18 1.26 10.65
N ALA A 24 -1.58 2.32 11.36
CA ALA A 24 -2.59 2.27 12.39
C ALA A 24 -3.23 3.65 12.59
N ARG A 25 -4.46 3.69 13.10
CA ARG A 25 -5.12 4.91 13.58
C ARG A 25 -4.68 5.23 15.01
N LEU A 26 -4.55 6.51 15.34
CA LEU A 26 -4.25 7.00 16.69
C LEU A 26 -5.46 7.72 17.31
N THR A 27 -6.01 8.70 16.61
CA THR A 27 -7.21 9.44 17.03
C THR A 27 -8.04 9.83 15.81
N ALA A 28 -9.33 10.10 16.03
CA ALA A 28 -10.24 10.58 15.00
C ALA A 28 -11.16 11.66 15.59
N THR A 29 -11.29 12.76 14.85
CA THR A 29 -12.15 13.91 15.16
C THR A 29 -13.03 14.21 13.95
N PRO A 30 -14.08 15.04 14.08
CA PRO A 30 -14.82 15.53 12.92
C PRO A 30 -13.94 16.24 11.87
N ALA A 31 -12.87 16.92 12.31
CA ALA A 31 -11.93 17.61 11.41
C ALA A 31 -11.02 16.65 10.63
N GLY A 32 -10.71 15.46 11.15
CA GLY A 32 -9.75 14.57 10.53
C GLY A 32 -9.35 13.36 11.36
N THR A 33 -8.51 12.52 10.77
CA THR A 33 -7.96 11.32 11.42
C THR A 33 -6.45 11.41 11.49
N THR A 34 -5.89 10.96 12.61
CA THR A 34 -4.44 10.85 12.82
C THR A 34 -4.03 9.39 12.73
N PHE A 35 -2.95 9.12 12.01
CA PHE A 35 -2.40 7.80 11.77
C PHE A 35 -0.94 7.72 12.23
N VAL A 36 -0.50 6.52 12.57
CA VAL A 36 0.91 6.16 12.42
C VAL A 36 1.13 5.79 10.97
N ALA A 37 2.17 6.36 10.39
CA ALA A 37 2.60 6.07 9.04
C ALA A 37 4.12 5.96 8.96
N HIS A 38 4.64 5.47 7.85
CA HIS A 38 6.08 5.44 7.59
C HIS A 38 6.35 5.73 6.11
N GLU A 39 7.56 6.23 5.85
CA GLU A 39 8.10 6.35 4.50
C GLU A 39 8.99 5.13 4.20
N ASP A 40 9.20 4.79 2.93
CA ASP A 40 10.04 3.66 2.51
C ASP A 40 11.46 3.81 3.11
N GLY A 41 11.81 2.95 4.08
CA GLY A 41 13.10 3.00 4.79
C GLY A 41 13.26 4.14 5.80
N GLY A 42 12.19 4.90 6.07
CA GLY A 42 12.18 6.01 7.02
C GLY A 42 11.65 5.63 8.41
N ASP A 43 11.77 6.58 9.34
CA ASP A 43 11.20 6.46 10.68
C ASP A 43 9.67 6.54 10.65
N SER A 44 9.04 6.04 11.72
CA SER A 44 7.59 6.21 11.90
C SER A 44 7.26 7.67 12.17
N VAL A 45 6.23 8.15 11.49
CA VAL A 45 5.68 9.50 11.60
C VAL A 45 4.23 9.44 12.03
N MET A 46 3.72 10.56 12.54
CA MET A 46 2.33 10.76 12.87
C MET A 46 1.70 11.61 11.78
N LEU A 47 0.80 11.02 10.99
CA LEU A 47 0.17 11.67 9.84
C LEU A 47 -1.23 12.15 10.21
N LEU A 48 -1.46 13.45 10.11
CA LEU A 48 -2.78 14.07 10.25
C LEU A 48 -3.37 14.22 8.85
N LEU A 49 -4.59 13.73 8.65
CA LEU A 49 -5.34 13.86 7.41
C LEU A 49 -6.69 14.51 7.69
N LEU A 50 -7.00 15.61 7.00
CA LEU A 50 -8.32 16.25 7.13
C LEU A 50 -9.44 15.38 6.56
N SER A 51 -10.63 15.49 7.16
CA SER A 51 -11.85 14.84 6.69
C SER A 51 -12.33 15.46 5.38
N GLU A 52 -13.20 14.75 4.65
CA GLU A 52 -13.84 15.23 3.42
C GLU A 52 -14.53 16.57 3.63
N GLY A 53 -15.20 16.73 4.78
CA GLY A 53 -15.85 17.96 5.17
C GLY A 53 -14.88 19.11 5.35
N ALA A 54 -13.89 18.92 6.22
CA ALA A 54 -12.90 19.95 6.53
C ALA A 54 -12.02 20.31 5.32
N ALA A 55 -11.62 19.31 4.52
CA ALA A 55 -10.80 19.51 3.34
C ALA A 55 -11.49 20.38 2.27
N ARG A 56 -12.82 20.35 2.17
CA ARG A 56 -13.55 21.17 1.18
C ARG A 56 -13.76 22.63 1.63
N ASP A 57 -13.66 22.91 2.92
CA ASP A 57 -13.87 24.24 3.48
C ASP A 57 -12.56 25.03 3.55
N ALA A 58 -12.45 26.13 2.81
CA ALA A 58 -11.24 26.94 2.77
C ALA A 58 -10.84 27.47 4.16
N ALA A 59 -11.81 27.79 5.02
CA ALA A 59 -11.53 28.26 6.37
C ALA A 59 -10.94 27.14 7.26
N ALA A 60 -11.43 25.91 7.15
CA ALA A 60 -10.86 24.76 7.84
C ALA A 60 -9.44 24.44 7.36
N ARG A 61 -9.18 24.46 6.04
CA ARG A 61 -7.82 24.30 5.50
C ARG A 61 -6.86 25.40 5.97
N ALA A 62 -7.31 26.65 5.98
CA ALA A 62 -6.52 27.76 6.49
C ALA A 62 -6.17 27.58 7.98
N ARG A 63 -7.13 27.17 8.83
CA ARG A 63 -6.85 26.86 10.25
C ARG A 63 -5.83 25.75 10.41
N PHE A 64 -5.98 24.67 9.66
CA PHE A 64 -5.02 23.56 9.67
C PHE A 64 -3.62 24.02 9.27
N SER A 65 -3.50 24.75 8.16
CA SER A 65 -2.23 25.31 7.69
C SER A 65 -1.59 26.23 8.72
N GLY A 66 -2.41 27.03 9.43
CA GLY A 66 -1.99 27.94 10.49
C GLY A 66 -1.41 27.21 11.70
N GLU A 67 -2.08 26.15 12.17
CA GLU A 67 -1.59 25.31 13.26
C GLU A 67 -0.27 24.61 12.91
N ILE A 68 -0.17 24.04 11.70
CA ILE A 68 1.06 23.40 11.23
C ILE A 68 2.19 24.41 11.06
N ASN A 69 1.89 25.63 10.58
CA ASN A 69 2.88 26.70 10.47
C ASN A 69 3.37 27.22 11.83
N ALA A 70 2.54 27.14 12.87
CA ALA A 70 2.88 27.52 14.24
C ALA A 70 3.84 26.53 14.92
N MET A 71 3.91 25.28 14.45
CA MET A 71 4.84 24.26 14.94
C MET A 71 6.31 24.51 14.58
N HIS A 72 7.21 23.86 15.31
CA HIS A 72 8.63 23.90 15.00
C HIS A 72 8.94 23.20 13.67
N ILE A 73 9.91 23.74 12.91
CA ILE A 73 10.30 23.21 11.60
C ILE A 73 10.76 21.74 11.67
N ASP A 74 11.34 21.33 12.80
CA ASP A 74 11.81 19.95 13.01
C ASP A 74 10.69 18.97 13.40
N THR A 75 9.57 19.48 13.92
CA THR A 75 8.40 18.67 14.22
C THR A 75 7.66 18.30 12.93
N VAL A 76 7.62 19.20 11.95
CA VAL A 76 6.97 18.95 10.66
C VAL A 76 7.94 18.24 9.72
N VAL A 77 7.71 16.95 9.50
CA VAL A 77 8.52 16.14 8.57
C VAL A 77 8.17 16.50 7.13
N ALA A 78 6.87 16.51 6.82
CA ALA A 78 6.33 16.82 5.50
C ALA A 78 4.89 17.34 5.61
N ARG A 79 4.41 18.02 4.57
CA ARG A 79 2.99 18.38 4.41
C ARG A 79 2.61 18.37 2.93
N GLY A 80 1.33 18.23 2.63
CA GLY A 80 0.82 18.19 1.26
C GLY A 80 -0.69 18.39 1.20
N GLY A 81 -1.23 18.38 -0.02
CA GLY A 81 -2.60 18.77 -0.31
C GLY A 81 -2.82 20.27 -0.47
N GLU A 82 -4.08 20.66 -0.67
CA GLU A 82 -4.48 22.02 -1.03
C GLU A 82 -4.17 23.06 0.07
N ASP A 83 -3.72 24.25 -0.32
CA ASP A 83 -3.40 25.37 0.59
C ASP A 83 -2.34 25.02 1.66
N GLN A 84 -1.41 24.10 1.36
CA GLN A 84 -0.34 23.68 2.28
C GLN A 84 1.08 24.15 1.86
N ASP A 85 1.21 24.89 0.78
CA ASP A 85 2.46 25.31 0.15
C ASP A 85 3.00 26.67 0.64
N ASP A 86 2.31 27.33 1.57
CA ASP A 86 2.72 28.64 2.12
C ASP A 86 2.99 28.62 3.65
N GLY A 87 3.72 29.65 4.08
CA GLY A 87 4.09 29.94 5.47
C GLY A 87 5.45 29.41 5.88
N ARG A 88 5.71 29.42 7.19
CA ARG A 88 7.03 29.10 7.75
C ARG A 88 7.47 27.65 7.47
N THR A 89 6.53 26.71 7.40
CA THR A 89 6.82 25.29 7.15
C THR A 89 6.62 24.89 5.68
N ALA A 90 6.46 25.87 4.77
CA ALA A 90 6.32 25.64 3.33
C ALA A 90 7.49 24.83 2.72
N VAL A 91 8.70 24.95 3.28
CA VAL A 91 9.87 24.14 2.83
C VAL A 91 9.67 22.63 3.02
N ARG A 92 8.69 22.22 3.84
CA ARG A 92 8.31 20.81 4.06
C ARG A 92 7.16 20.37 3.14
N TYR A 93 6.67 21.25 2.29
CA TYR A 93 5.65 20.93 1.30
C TYR A 93 6.19 19.92 0.29
N ARG A 94 5.44 18.85 0.05
CA ARG A 94 5.69 17.87 -1.00
C ARG A 94 4.61 18.08 -2.07
N SER A 95 5.03 18.53 -3.24
CA SER A 95 4.14 18.70 -4.39
C SER A 95 3.64 17.34 -4.88
N GLU A 96 2.34 17.25 -5.14
CA GLU A 96 1.69 16.10 -5.77
C GLU A 96 1.35 16.42 -7.24
N ASP A 97 2.13 17.32 -7.85
CA ASP A 97 1.94 17.77 -9.23
C ASP A 97 2.29 16.71 -10.27
N ASP A 98 3.17 15.78 -9.92
CA ASP A 98 3.53 14.63 -10.77
C ASP A 98 2.42 13.56 -10.82
N ASP A 99 1.39 13.67 -9.96
CA ASP A 99 0.24 12.77 -10.00
C ASP A 99 -0.65 13.08 -11.20
N PRO A 100 -1.33 12.07 -11.78
CA PRO A 100 -2.23 12.30 -12.89
C PRO A 100 -3.38 13.26 -12.50
N HIS A 101 -3.37 14.46 -13.08
CA HIS A 101 -4.44 15.45 -12.92
C HIS A 101 -5.61 15.15 -13.85
N LEU A 102 -6.79 14.93 -13.27
CA LEU A 102 -8.05 14.83 -14.00
C LEU A 102 -8.92 16.02 -13.60
N ALA A 103 -9.43 16.78 -14.58
CA ALA A 103 -10.15 18.04 -14.38
C ALA A 103 -11.42 17.97 -13.50
N HIS A 104 -11.90 16.77 -13.21
CA HIS A 104 -13.10 16.51 -12.40
C HIS A 104 -12.77 15.97 -10.99
N LEU A 105 -11.49 15.89 -10.62
CA LEU A 105 -11.11 15.44 -9.29
C LEU A 105 -11.34 16.53 -8.25
N LEU A 106 -11.72 16.09 -7.06
CA LEU A 106 -11.80 16.94 -5.87
C LEU A 106 -10.41 17.49 -5.52
N PRO A 107 -10.34 18.67 -4.88
CA PRO A 107 -9.09 19.20 -4.34
C PRO A 107 -8.51 18.23 -3.31
N LEU A 108 -7.19 18.20 -3.20
CA LEU A 108 -6.53 17.24 -2.30
C LEU A 108 -6.71 17.64 -0.86
N ALA A 109 -7.02 16.64 -0.06
CA ALA A 109 -7.14 16.79 1.36
C ALA A 109 -5.78 17.21 1.95
N PRO A 110 -5.75 18.30 2.71
CA PRO A 110 -4.56 18.67 3.44
C PRO A 110 -4.13 17.57 4.40
N TRP A 111 -2.84 17.31 4.40
CA TRP A 111 -2.21 16.38 5.31
C TRP A 111 -0.88 16.92 5.81
N ALA A 112 -0.48 16.50 7.01
CA ALA A 112 0.81 16.82 7.59
C ALA A 112 1.40 15.60 8.32
N ALA A 113 2.64 15.27 8.01
CA ALA A 113 3.43 14.27 8.70
C ALA A 113 4.30 14.94 9.75
N LEU A 114 4.09 14.56 11.01
CA LEU A 114 4.81 15.04 12.17
C LEU A 114 5.77 13.98 12.69
N ALA A 115 6.90 14.40 13.26
CA ALA A 115 7.81 13.50 13.95
C ALA A 115 7.06 12.80 15.11
N PHE A 116 7.21 11.48 15.23
CA PHE A 116 6.47 10.69 16.20
C PHE A 116 7.38 9.87 17.09
N ASP A 117 7.26 10.09 18.39
CA ASP A 117 8.03 9.41 19.44
C ASP A 117 7.25 8.27 20.13
N GLY A 118 6.04 7.97 19.64
CA GLY A 118 5.16 6.93 20.21
C GLY A 118 4.40 7.35 21.47
N THR A 119 4.54 8.59 21.93
CA THR A 119 3.94 9.04 23.19
C THR A 119 2.48 9.46 23.05
N LEU A 120 1.74 9.35 24.14
CA LEU A 120 0.38 9.90 24.23
C LEU A 120 0.38 11.44 24.07
N ALA A 121 1.41 12.12 24.56
CA ALA A 121 1.52 13.58 24.45
C ALA A 121 1.58 14.06 22.99
N ALA A 122 2.28 13.32 22.12
CA ALA A 122 2.27 13.61 20.68
C ALA A 122 0.86 13.47 20.09
N VAL A 123 0.11 12.45 20.49
CA VAL A 123 -1.28 12.25 20.03
C VAL A 123 -2.21 13.34 20.56
N GLU A 124 -2.05 13.78 21.81
CA GLU A 124 -2.80 14.88 22.40
C GLU A 124 -2.53 16.20 21.66
N GLU A 125 -1.29 16.44 21.23
CA GLU A 125 -0.95 17.61 20.42
C GLU A 125 -1.58 17.54 19.02
N ALA A 126 -1.58 16.36 18.37
CA ALA A 126 -2.29 16.17 17.11
C ALA A 126 -3.81 16.35 17.28
N ASP A 127 -4.38 15.87 18.38
CA ASP A 127 -5.80 16.07 18.72
C ASP A 127 -6.10 17.56 18.93
N ARG A 128 -5.22 18.31 19.61
CA ARG A 128 -5.32 19.76 19.77
C ARG A 128 -5.40 20.48 18.43
N VAL A 129 -4.54 20.11 17.48
CA VAL A 129 -4.52 20.68 16.12
C VAL A 129 -5.85 20.43 15.40
N LEU A 130 -6.34 19.20 15.42
CA LEU A 130 -7.61 18.86 14.77
C LEU A 130 -8.81 19.55 15.43
N ARG A 131 -8.81 19.71 16.76
CA ARG A 131 -9.85 20.46 17.48
C ARG A 131 -9.82 21.96 17.22
N ALA A 132 -8.67 22.52 16.86
CA ALA A 132 -8.59 23.91 16.39
C ALA A 132 -9.28 24.08 15.02
N VAL A 133 -9.34 23.01 14.21
CA VAL A 133 -10.01 23.02 12.90
C VAL A 133 -11.53 22.90 13.03
N ASP A 134 -12.02 21.98 13.87
CA ASP A 134 -13.46 21.80 14.13
C ASP A 134 -14.07 22.77 15.17
N LEU A 135 -13.23 23.63 15.77
CA LEU A 135 -13.61 24.64 16.75
C LEU A 135 -14.29 24.07 18.01
N SER A 136 -14.22 22.76 18.26
CA SER A 136 -14.89 22.12 19.41
C SER A 136 -14.36 22.60 20.77
N MET A 137 -13.11 23.04 20.81
CA MET A 137 -12.44 23.57 22.01
C MET A 137 -12.13 25.07 21.91
N ALA A 138 -12.61 25.74 20.86
CA ALA A 138 -12.36 27.16 20.69
C ALA A 138 -13.21 27.98 21.68
N PRO A 139 -12.60 28.87 22.48
CA PRO A 139 -13.37 29.73 23.37
C PRO A 139 -14.23 30.70 22.54
N PRO A 140 -15.46 30.99 22.97
CA PRO A 140 -16.30 31.95 22.28
C PRO A 140 -15.69 33.35 22.38
N LEU A 141 -15.67 34.08 21.26
CA LEU A 141 -15.11 35.44 21.19
C LEU A 141 -15.97 36.47 21.93
N SER A 142 -17.24 36.16 22.17
CA SER A 142 -18.20 37.03 22.86
C SER A 142 -19.17 36.19 23.70
N GLN A 143 -20.05 36.87 24.44
CA GLN A 143 -21.19 36.19 25.07
C GLN A 143 -21.99 35.45 23.97
N PRO A 144 -22.28 34.14 24.16
CA PRO A 144 -23.08 33.38 23.20
C PRO A 144 -24.46 34.01 23.02
N ALA A 145 -24.83 34.29 21.79
CA ALA A 145 -26.13 34.84 21.44
C ALA A 145 -26.63 34.21 20.13
N GLY A 146 -27.91 33.84 20.10
CA GLY A 146 -28.53 33.19 18.95
C GLY A 146 -28.50 31.66 19.03
N PRO A 147 -28.94 30.97 17.95
CA PRO A 147 -28.88 29.51 17.86
C PRO A 147 -27.44 29.00 17.86
N ASP A 148 -27.24 27.77 18.32
CA ASP A 148 -25.92 27.15 18.34
C ASP A 148 -25.34 27.09 16.92
N TYR A 149 -24.14 27.64 16.75
CA TYR A 149 -23.42 27.56 15.50
C TYR A 149 -22.81 26.16 15.35
N ARG A 150 -23.07 25.53 14.21
CA ARG A 150 -22.46 24.25 13.85
C ARG A 150 -21.83 24.36 12.48
N LEU A 151 -20.61 23.86 12.35
CA LEU A 151 -19.92 23.80 11.07
C LEU A 151 -20.74 22.93 10.10
N HIS A 152 -21.01 23.46 8.92
CA HIS A 152 -21.86 22.82 7.90
C HIS A 152 -21.30 21.48 7.38
N TRP A 153 -20.03 21.22 7.63
CA TRP A 153 -19.32 20.03 7.20
C TRP A 153 -19.04 19.04 8.34
N ILE A 154 -19.45 19.34 9.58
CA ILE A 154 -19.05 18.58 10.78
C ILE A 154 -19.42 17.08 10.72
N ASP A 155 -20.48 16.73 9.99
CA ASP A 155 -20.94 15.34 9.86
C ASP A 155 -20.27 14.60 8.68
N LYS A 156 -19.50 15.31 7.84
CA LYS A 156 -18.79 14.75 6.69
C LYS A 156 -17.40 14.25 7.12
N THR A 157 -17.40 13.22 7.96
CA THR A 157 -16.21 12.69 8.65
C THR A 157 -15.44 11.62 7.88
N GLY A 158 -15.84 11.33 6.63
CA GLY A 158 -15.05 10.49 5.74
C GLY A 158 -13.66 11.07 5.49
N HIS A 159 -12.73 10.27 4.96
CA HIS A 159 -11.40 10.78 4.61
C HIS A 159 -11.50 11.80 3.48
N GLY A 160 -10.70 12.85 3.56
CA GLY A 160 -10.56 13.77 2.45
C GLY A 160 -9.95 13.07 1.22
N ALA A 161 -10.14 13.66 0.05
CA ALA A 161 -9.62 13.10 -1.20
C ALA A 161 -8.09 13.02 -1.18
N THR A 162 -7.55 11.81 -1.29
CA THR A 162 -6.11 11.55 -1.45
C THR A 162 -5.85 10.93 -2.81
N ARG A 163 -4.66 11.20 -3.39
CA ARG A 163 -4.20 10.54 -4.60
C ARG A 163 -3.25 9.41 -4.23
N LEU A 164 -3.47 8.25 -4.83
CA LEU A 164 -2.60 7.09 -4.65
C LEU A 164 -1.77 6.92 -5.92
N TRP A 165 -0.59 7.53 -5.93
CA TRP A 165 0.36 7.40 -7.02
C TRP A 165 1.80 7.26 -6.50
N PRO A 166 2.63 6.39 -7.10
CA PRO A 166 2.23 5.27 -7.95
C PRO A 166 1.27 4.33 -7.21
N LEU A 167 0.41 3.62 -7.96
CA LEU A 167 -0.55 2.70 -7.37
C LEU A 167 0.17 1.69 -6.46
N ALA A 168 -0.40 1.49 -5.27
CA ALA A 168 0.06 0.43 -4.39
C ALA A 168 -0.15 -0.91 -5.11
N TRP A 169 0.93 -1.68 -5.28
CA TRP A 169 0.79 -3.04 -5.78
C TRP A 169 -0.17 -3.83 -4.88
N PRO A 170 -1.09 -4.63 -5.45
CA PRO A 170 -2.00 -5.45 -4.66
C PRO A 170 -1.20 -6.28 -3.66
N GLY A 171 -1.45 -6.08 -2.36
CA GLY A 171 -0.77 -6.83 -1.31
C GLY A 171 0.50 -6.22 -0.73
N ARG A 172 0.96 -5.03 -1.18
CA ARG A 172 2.01 -4.27 -0.49
C ARG A 172 1.43 -3.64 0.79
N ARG A 173 1.24 -4.47 1.82
CA ARG A 173 1.06 -4.01 3.21
C ARG A 173 2.45 -4.00 3.82
N ASP A 174 3.21 -2.94 3.53
CA ASP A 174 4.60 -2.87 3.93
C ASP A 174 4.72 -2.67 5.44
N ARG A 175 4.78 -3.79 6.16
CA ARG A 175 5.66 -4.01 7.32
C ARG A 175 6.16 -5.44 7.35
N ALA A 176 6.21 -6.14 6.21
CA ALA A 176 7.00 -7.36 6.10
C ALA A 176 8.48 -6.96 6.08
N SER A 177 9.00 -6.60 7.25
CA SER A 177 10.41 -6.21 7.35
C SER A 177 11.25 -7.39 6.87
N TRP A 178 12.33 -7.11 6.15
CA TRP A 178 13.31 -8.12 5.73
C TRP A 178 13.74 -9.06 6.88
N ILE A 179 13.58 -8.63 8.14
CA ILE A 179 13.77 -9.44 9.34
C ILE A 179 12.82 -10.63 9.40
N THR A 180 11.54 -10.51 9.04
CA THR A 180 10.62 -11.67 9.07
C THR A 180 10.99 -12.70 8.01
N ILE A 181 11.46 -12.25 6.84
CA ILE A 181 12.02 -13.12 5.79
C ILE A 181 13.30 -13.80 6.30
N LEU A 182 14.21 -13.04 6.92
CA LEU A 182 15.45 -13.56 7.51
C LEU A 182 15.15 -14.59 8.61
N VAL A 183 14.21 -14.29 9.51
CA VAL A 183 13.78 -15.18 10.59
C VAL A 183 13.15 -16.44 10.02
N SER A 184 12.27 -16.32 9.01
CA SER A 184 11.68 -17.47 8.32
C SER A 184 12.74 -18.36 7.66
N PHE A 185 13.72 -17.75 6.97
CA PHE A 185 14.86 -18.45 6.39
C PHE A 185 15.70 -19.18 7.45
N LEU A 186 15.97 -18.52 8.58
CA LEU A 186 16.78 -19.07 9.67
C LEU A 186 16.06 -20.23 10.38
N VAL A 187 14.73 -20.13 10.57
CA VAL A 187 13.89 -21.22 11.08
C VAL A 187 13.89 -22.40 10.11
N MET A 188 13.75 -22.16 8.80
CA MET A 188 13.78 -23.23 7.80
C MET A 188 15.15 -23.92 7.73
N ALA A 189 16.25 -23.16 7.82
CA ALA A 189 17.60 -23.69 7.89
C ALA A 189 17.82 -24.53 9.16
N LEU A 190 17.30 -24.09 10.31
CA LEU A 190 17.35 -24.82 11.56
C LEU A 190 16.59 -26.16 11.48
N LEU A 191 15.38 -26.16 10.93
CA LEU A 191 14.59 -27.38 10.73
C LEU A 191 15.27 -28.35 9.78
N SER A 192 15.89 -27.84 8.71
CA SER A 192 16.64 -28.66 7.75
C SER A 192 17.87 -29.30 8.39
N ALA A 193 18.64 -28.54 9.17
CA ALA A 193 19.78 -29.05 9.92
C ALA A 193 19.37 -30.12 10.95
N LEU A 194 18.26 -29.90 11.65
CA LEU A 194 17.71 -30.87 12.59
C LEU A 194 17.28 -32.17 11.90
N ALA A 195 16.61 -32.07 10.75
CA ALA A 195 16.22 -33.23 9.94
C ALA A 195 17.44 -34.03 9.45
N LEU A 196 18.49 -33.33 9.00
CA LEU A 196 19.74 -33.96 8.56
C LEU A 196 20.45 -34.68 9.71
N LEU A 197 20.50 -34.06 10.89
CA LEU A 197 21.07 -34.66 12.09
C LEU A 197 20.28 -35.91 12.53
N MET A 198 18.95 -35.86 12.49
CA MET A 198 18.10 -37.02 12.76
C MET A 198 18.32 -38.14 11.75
N ALA A 199 18.48 -37.82 10.47
CA ALA A 199 18.79 -38.82 9.44
C ALA A 199 20.15 -39.49 9.69
N ILE A 200 21.19 -38.72 10.03
CA ILE A 200 22.52 -39.27 10.36
C ILE A 200 22.43 -40.21 11.58
N LEU A 201 21.74 -39.80 12.65
CA LEU A 201 21.53 -40.65 13.83
C LEU A 201 20.75 -41.93 13.48
N ALA A 202 19.75 -41.84 12.59
CA ALA A 202 18.98 -42.99 12.14
C ALA A 202 19.86 -43.99 11.35
N PHE A 203 20.72 -43.50 10.46
CA PHE A 203 21.65 -44.35 9.70
C PHE A 203 22.76 -44.95 10.56
N GLN A 204 23.22 -44.25 11.61
CA GLN A 204 24.21 -44.81 12.55
C GLN A 204 23.66 -46.00 13.36
N ASN A 205 22.34 -46.07 13.56
CA ASN A 205 21.68 -47.10 14.37
C ASN A 205 21.13 -48.29 13.56
N GLN A 206 21.38 -48.39 12.25
CA GLN A 206 20.92 -49.54 11.47
C GLN A 206 21.91 -50.71 11.55
N PRO A 207 21.49 -51.92 11.96
CA PRO A 207 22.36 -53.10 11.93
C PRO A 207 22.73 -53.46 10.48
N PRO A 208 23.97 -53.91 10.21
CA PRO A 208 24.38 -54.34 8.87
C PRO A 208 23.45 -55.44 8.36
N VAL A 209 22.81 -55.22 7.22
CA VAL A 209 22.04 -56.25 6.53
C VAL A 209 23.03 -57.05 5.69
N ASP A 210 23.23 -58.32 6.04
CA ASP A 210 24.03 -59.24 5.23
C ASP A 210 23.44 -59.39 3.83
N ALA A 211 24.28 -59.19 2.82
CA ALA A 211 23.90 -59.40 1.43
C ALA A 211 23.58 -60.89 1.20
N PRO A 212 22.51 -61.23 0.46
CA PRO A 212 22.25 -62.61 0.09
C PRO A 212 23.43 -63.19 -0.71
N PRO A 213 23.83 -64.46 -0.47
CA PRO A 213 25.03 -65.03 -1.04
C PRO A 213 24.97 -65.10 -2.57
N PRO A 214 26.09 -64.86 -3.27
CA PRO A 214 26.15 -64.92 -4.73
C PRO A 214 25.85 -66.34 -5.21
N ILE A 215 24.97 -66.44 -6.20
CA ILE A 215 24.68 -67.67 -6.95
C ILE A 215 26.00 -68.13 -7.62
N PRO A 216 26.46 -69.38 -7.40
CA PRO A 216 27.68 -69.86 -8.04
C PRO A 216 27.48 -69.94 -9.56
N SER A 217 28.34 -69.25 -10.30
CA SER A 217 28.51 -69.46 -11.74
C SER A 217 29.16 -70.83 -11.97
N PRO A 218 28.60 -71.74 -12.77
CA PRO A 218 29.25 -73.01 -13.06
C PRO A 218 30.40 -72.79 -14.03
N ALA A 219 31.55 -73.36 -13.69
CA ALA A 219 32.74 -73.43 -14.53
C ALA A 219 32.50 -74.34 -15.76
N GLU A 220 33.20 -74.03 -16.84
CA GLU A 220 33.30 -74.85 -18.05
C GLU A 220 33.85 -76.26 -17.73
N GLY A 221 33.25 -77.31 -18.32
CA GLY A 221 33.77 -78.67 -18.26
C GLY A 221 32.76 -79.77 -18.61
N SER A 222 32.66 -80.06 -19.91
CA SER A 222 32.28 -81.34 -20.56
C SER A 222 31.67 -82.50 -19.73
N GLY A 223 30.51 -83.01 -20.16
CA GLY A 223 30.05 -84.37 -19.82
C GLY A 223 28.58 -84.63 -20.18
N GLU A 224 28.32 -85.71 -20.91
CA GLU A 224 27.05 -86.16 -21.49
C GLU A 224 25.77 -86.11 -20.63
N GLY A 225 24.60 -86.03 -21.30
CA GLY A 225 23.43 -86.78 -20.84
C GLY A 225 22.04 -86.17 -21.07
N SER A 226 21.52 -86.35 -22.28
CA SER A 226 20.13 -86.72 -22.62
C SER A 226 18.92 -85.97 -22.01
N GLY A 227 18.06 -85.45 -22.90
CA GLY A 227 16.62 -85.75 -22.77
C GLY A 227 15.61 -84.62 -22.99
N SER A 228 15.37 -84.28 -24.26
CA SER A 228 14.04 -84.00 -24.87
C SER A 228 13.17 -82.80 -24.44
N PRO A 229 12.25 -82.35 -25.35
CA PRO A 229 11.97 -80.94 -25.57
C PRO A 229 10.50 -80.54 -25.28
N ASP A 230 10.15 -79.35 -25.79
CA ASP A 230 8.83 -78.91 -26.29
C ASP A 230 7.94 -77.95 -25.44
N PRO A 231 7.07 -77.14 -26.09
CA PRO A 231 7.20 -75.67 -26.11
C PRO A 231 5.90 -74.92 -25.73
N ALA A 232 5.91 -73.58 -25.67
CA ALA A 232 4.74 -72.76 -26.05
C ALA A 232 5.06 -71.25 -26.10
N SER A 233 4.62 -70.66 -27.20
CA SER A 233 4.65 -69.24 -27.58
C SER A 233 3.71 -68.35 -26.76
N ALA A 234 4.01 -67.05 -26.66
CA ALA A 234 3.06 -65.96 -26.96
C ALA A 234 3.75 -64.59 -27.07
N SER A 235 3.32 -63.83 -28.08
CA SER A 235 3.82 -62.57 -28.64
C SER A 235 3.72 -61.33 -27.72
N PRO A 236 4.44 -60.22 -28.05
CA PRO A 236 4.36 -58.96 -27.31
C PRO A 236 3.22 -58.07 -27.82
N GLN A 237 2.62 -57.27 -26.94
CA GLN A 237 1.71 -56.19 -27.34
C GLN A 237 2.11 -54.89 -26.66
N SER A 238 2.43 -53.91 -27.52
CA SER A 238 2.77 -52.52 -27.22
C SER A 238 1.56 -51.71 -26.74
N GLY A 239 1.81 -50.67 -25.94
CA GLY A 239 0.88 -49.60 -25.62
C GLY A 239 1.64 -48.34 -25.18
N GLU A 240 1.37 -47.23 -25.86
CA GLU A 240 2.10 -45.94 -25.89
C GLU A 240 2.02 -45.07 -24.62
N PRO A 241 2.94 -44.10 -24.44
CA PRO A 241 2.83 -43.04 -23.45
C PRO A 241 2.06 -41.81 -23.98
N GLN A 242 1.10 -41.29 -23.19
CA GLN A 242 0.44 -40.00 -23.44
C GLN A 242 1.27 -38.83 -22.88
N SER A 243 1.65 -37.93 -23.79
CA SER A 243 2.12 -36.56 -23.54
C SER A 243 0.93 -35.58 -23.62
N GLY A 244 0.74 -34.72 -22.61
CA GLY A 244 -0.22 -33.62 -22.63
C GLY A 244 0.47 -32.26 -22.63
N GLU A 245 0.32 -31.51 -23.72
CA GLU A 245 0.65 -30.08 -23.84
C GLU A 245 -0.49 -29.19 -23.30
N PRO A 246 -0.19 -28.03 -22.69
CA PRO A 246 -1.19 -27.04 -22.33
C PRO A 246 -1.52 -26.10 -23.49
N SER A 247 -2.82 -25.94 -23.78
CA SER A 247 -3.36 -25.01 -24.78
C SER A 247 -3.57 -23.61 -24.20
N SER A 248 -3.18 -22.57 -24.95
CA SER A 248 -3.47 -21.16 -24.69
C SER A 248 -4.91 -20.79 -25.13
N PRO A 249 -5.63 -19.90 -24.42
CA PRO A 249 -6.86 -19.31 -24.94
C PRO A 249 -6.61 -17.98 -25.67
N SER A 250 -7.16 -17.86 -26.89
CA SER A 250 -7.39 -16.59 -27.60
C SER A 250 -8.72 -15.95 -27.15
N PRO A 251 -8.86 -14.61 -27.19
CA PRO A 251 -10.08 -13.92 -26.78
C PRO A 251 -11.13 -13.91 -27.90
N GLY A 252 -12.35 -14.34 -27.56
CA GLY A 252 -13.53 -14.23 -28.41
C GLY A 252 -14.10 -12.81 -28.40
N SER A 253 -14.44 -12.35 -29.59
CA SER A 253 -15.20 -11.13 -29.87
C SER A 253 -16.70 -11.42 -29.85
N ASP A 254 -17.45 -10.61 -29.09
CA ASP A 254 -18.89 -10.32 -29.23
C ASP A 254 -19.02 -8.88 -28.68
N GLY A 255 -19.56 -7.85 -29.34
CA GLY A 255 -20.67 -7.78 -30.28
C GLY A 255 -21.70 -6.79 -29.69
N GLY A 256 -21.56 -5.49 -29.95
CA GLY A 256 -22.56 -4.48 -29.53
C GLY A 256 -22.25 -3.06 -30.02
N PRO A 257 -23.26 -2.25 -30.43
CA PRO A 257 -23.09 -1.22 -31.45
C PRO A 257 -23.09 0.20 -30.86
N TYR A 258 -21.96 0.90 -30.91
CA TYR A 258 -21.92 2.36 -30.81
C TYR A 258 -20.83 2.89 -31.74
N SER A 259 -21.23 3.27 -32.95
CA SER A 259 -20.46 4.16 -33.80
C SER A 259 -20.89 5.59 -33.45
N ASP A 260 -20.03 6.35 -32.76
CA ASP A 260 -20.09 7.81 -32.78
C ASP A 260 -18.66 8.33 -32.67
N SER A 261 -18.07 8.61 -33.83
CA SER A 261 -16.92 9.48 -33.96
C SER A 261 -17.42 10.93 -33.92
N PRO A 262 -17.00 11.79 -32.99
CA PRO A 262 -17.22 13.22 -33.14
C PRO A 262 -16.19 13.76 -34.14
N SER A 263 -16.70 14.10 -35.32
CA SER A 263 -16.02 14.92 -36.32
C SER A 263 -15.64 16.28 -35.73
N MET A 264 -14.41 16.72 -35.99
CA MET A 264 -13.93 18.06 -35.67
C MET A 264 -14.59 19.07 -36.61
N GLU A 265 -15.64 19.74 -36.14
CA GLU A 265 -16.17 20.94 -36.78
C GLU A 265 -15.30 22.13 -36.38
N VAL A 266 -14.58 22.71 -37.35
CA VAL A 266 -13.84 23.96 -37.21
C VAL A 266 -14.78 25.11 -37.60
N PRO A 267 -15.13 26.06 -36.72
CA PRO A 267 -15.68 27.33 -37.15
C PRO A 267 -14.51 28.28 -37.44
N SER A 268 -14.32 28.57 -38.72
CA SER A 268 -13.61 29.77 -39.17
C SER A 268 -14.64 30.87 -39.27
N ASP A 269 -14.49 31.95 -38.50
CA ASP A 269 -14.96 33.32 -38.74
C ASP A 269 -14.42 34.14 -37.53
N GLY A 270 -13.60 35.17 -37.64
CA GLY A 270 -13.56 36.18 -38.69
C GLY A 270 -14.25 37.45 -38.21
N GLU A 271 -13.84 38.05 -37.08
CA GLU A 271 -14.30 39.41 -36.75
C GLU A 271 -13.21 40.27 -36.09
N SER A 272 -13.12 41.48 -36.60
CA SER A 272 -12.14 42.52 -36.29
C SER A 272 -12.68 43.42 -35.18
N GLY A 273 -11.88 43.80 -34.18
CA GLY A 273 -12.30 44.83 -33.22
C GLY A 273 -11.26 45.12 -32.12
N PRO A 274 -10.83 46.39 -31.91
CA PRO A 274 -9.60 46.74 -31.19
C PRO A 274 -9.81 47.02 -29.69
N GLY A 275 -8.79 46.82 -28.86
CA GLY A 275 -8.79 47.37 -27.50
C GLY A 275 -7.87 46.65 -26.52
N GLY A 276 -6.55 46.79 -26.68
CA GLY A 276 -5.60 46.42 -25.63
C GLY A 276 -5.57 47.48 -24.52
N PRO A 277 -5.65 47.14 -23.23
CA PRO A 277 -5.31 48.08 -22.17
C PRO A 277 -3.79 48.18 -22.00
N SER A 278 -3.29 49.40 -22.20
CA SER A 278 -1.92 49.82 -21.96
C SER A 278 -1.52 49.70 -20.49
N VAL A 279 -0.37 49.09 -20.24
CA VAL A 279 0.37 49.15 -18.98
C VAL A 279 0.85 50.59 -18.76
N ASN A 280 0.50 51.19 -17.62
CA ASN A 280 0.93 52.54 -17.25
C ASN A 280 2.04 52.46 -16.19
N PRO A 281 3.26 52.99 -16.43
CA PRO A 281 4.30 53.05 -15.42
C PRO A 281 4.32 54.44 -14.75
N LYS A 282 4.59 54.44 -13.43
CA LYS A 282 4.94 55.56 -12.53
C LYS A 282 3.81 56.42 -11.96
N LEU A 283 3.64 56.30 -10.64
CA LEU A 283 3.95 57.34 -9.65
C LEU A 283 4.24 56.69 -8.30
#